data_AF-A0A965CPX0-F1
#
_entry.id   AF-A0A965CPX0-F1
#
_cell.length_a   1.000
_cell.length_b   1.000
_cell.length_c   1.000
_cell.angle_alpha   90.00
_cell.angle_beta   90.00
_cell.angle_gamma   90.00
#
_symmetry.space_group_name_H-M   'P 1'
#
loop_
_entity.id
_entity.type
_entity.pdbx_description
1 polymer ?
#
loop_
_entity_poly.entity_id
_entity_poly.type
_entity_poly.pdbx_seq_one_letter_code
_entity_poly.pdbx_strand_id
1 'polypeptide(L)' 'KEILTPEYEKFITGQQCLPDQILPEDIAQLALFLGSDAGRMCTRRSYFMDAGLGA' A
#
# COMPACT_ATOMS: atom_id res chain seq x y z
N LYS A 1 2.40 -11.05 17.49
CA LYS A 1 0.93 -10.92 17.57
C LYS A 1 0.45 -11.13 16.15
N GLU A 2 -0.35 -12.15 15.89
CA GLU A 2 -0.95 -12.34 14.57
C GLU A 2 -2.04 -11.28 14.42
N ILE A 3 -1.80 -10.30 13.56
CA ILE A 3 -2.63 -9.08 13.46
C ILE A 3 -3.86 -9.33 12.57
N LEU A 4 -3.86 -10.41 11.79
CA LEU A 4 -4.87 -10.73 10.78
C LEU A 4 -5.43 -12.14 10.99
N THR A 5 -6.75 -12.32 10.88
CA THR A 5 -7.34 -13.66 10.80
C THR A 5 -7.33 -14.16 9.35
N PRO A 6 -7.24 -15.48 9.11
CA PRO A 6 -7.28 -16.05 7.76
C PRO A 6 -8.55 -15.69 6.98
N GLU A 7 -9.68 -15.51 7.67
CA GLU A 7 -10.94 -15.07 7.05
C GLU A 7 -10.86 -13.64 6.53
N TYR A 8 -10.24 -12.74 7.31
CA TYR A 8 -10.09 -11.34 6.93
C TYR A 8 -9.07 -11.16 5.81
N GLU A 9 -8.00 -11.95 5.82
CA GLU A 9 -7.00 -11.97 4.74
C GLU A 9 -7.64 -12.33 3.39
N LYS A 10 -8.45 -13.39 3.35
CA LYS A 10 -9.20 -13.78 2.15
C LYS A 10 -10.20 -12.72 1.71
N PHE A 11 -10.87 -12.08 2.66
CA PHE A 11 -11.82 -11.00 2.38
C PHE A 11 -11.13 -9.79 1.73
N ILE A 12 -10.00 -9.33 2.28
CA ILE A 12 -9.23 -8.22 1.71
C ILE A 12 -8.69 -8.61 0.33
N THR A 13 -8.10 -9.80 0.20
CA THR A 13 -7.54 -10.31 -1.07
C THR A 13 -8.59 -10.34 -2.18
N GLY A 14 -9.84 -10.66 -1.87
CA GLY A 14 -10.94 -10.67 -2.84
C GLY A 14 -11.44 -9.29 -3.26
N GLN A 15 -11.10 -8.22 -2.53
CA GLN A 15 -11.51 -6.85 -2.86
C GLN A 15 -10.40 -6.02 -3.51
N GLN A 16 -9.14 -6.33 -3.23
CA GLN A 16 -8.00 -5.67 -3.88
C GLN A 16 -7.80 -6.17 -5.33
N CYS A 17 -7.17 -5.33 -6.16
CA CYS A 17 -6.86 -5.67 -7.55
C CYS A 17 -5.58 -6.51 -7.65
N LEU A 18 -4.58 -6.22 -6.82
CA LEU A 18 -3.33 -6.99 -6.78
C LEU A 18 -3.48 -8.20 -5.84
N PRO A 19 -2.95 -9.39 -6.19
CA PRO A 19 -3.14 -10.60 -5.40
C PRO A 19 -2.28 -10.65 -4.13
N ASP A 20 -1.23 -9.83 -4.07
CA ASP A 20 -0.24 -9.86 -2.99
C ASP A 20 -0.65 -8.98 -1.81
N GLN A 21 -0.20 -9.34 -0.61
CA GLN A 21 -0.36 -8.50 0.57
C GLN A 21 0.63 -7.35 0.53
N ILE A 22 0.16 -6.16 0.91
CA ILE A 22 1.03 -5.00 1.14
C ILE A 22 1.83 -5.22 2.41
N LEU A 23 3.15 -5.10 2.30
CA LEU A 23 4.09 -5.25 3.39
C LEU A 23 4.58 -3.88 3.89
N PRO A 24 5.13 -3.79 5.12
CA PRO A 24 5.72 -2.54 5.62
C PRO A 24 6.79 -1.96 4.68
N GLU A 25 7.53 -2.82 3.99
CA GLU A 25 8.57 -2.44 3.05
C GLU A 25 8.00 -1.66 1.85
N ASP A 26 6.82 -2.00 1.36
CA ASP A 26 6.18 -1.29 0.24
C ASP A 26 5.86 0.15 0.60
N ILE A 27 5.39 0.38 1.84
CA ILE A 27 5.14 1.72 2.38
C ILE A 27 6.44 2.50 2.53
N ALA A 28 7.49 1.84 3.04
CA ALA A 28 8.81 2.46 3.19
C ALA A 28 9.39 2.87 1.82
N GLN A 29 9.24 2.04 0.78
CA GLN A 29 9.69 2.36 -0.57
C GLN A 29 8.97 3.58 -1.16
N LEU A 30 7.65 3.70 -0.97
CA LEU A 30 6.92 4.91 -1.38
C LEU A 30 7.44 6.15 -0.65
N ALA A 31 7.66 6.07 0.66
CA ALA A 31 8.17 7.18 1.44
C ALA A 31 9.58 7.61 0.97
N LEU A 32 10.47 6.64 0.71
CA LEU A 32 11.80 6.89 0.17
C LEU A 32 11.75 7.52 -1.23
N PHE A 33 10.86 7.04 -2.09
CA PHE A 33 10.62 7.62 -3.42
C PHE A 33 10.20 9.10 -3.31
N LEU A 34 9.20 9.40 -2.47
CA LEU A 34 8.71 10.76 -2.28
C LEU A 34 9.76 11.70 -1.66
N GLY A 35 10.64 11.16 -0.81
CA GLY A 35 11.77 11.89 -0.22
C GLY A 35 12.97 12.08 -1.15
N SER A 36 13.03 11.38 -2.28
CA SER A 36 14.13 11.47 -3.25
C SER A 36 13.93 12.58 -4.29
N ASP A 37 14.96 12.84 -5.10
CA ASP A 37 14.88 13.78 -6.24
C ASP A 37 13.82 13.38 -7.29
N ALA A 38 13.44 12.10 -7.33
CA ALA A 38 12.35 11.62 -8.18
C ALA A 38 10.99 12.15 -7.72
N GLY A 39 10.82 12.39 -6.42
CA GLY A 39 9.62 12.96 -5.80
C GLY A 39 9.56 14.49 -5.83
N ARG A 40 10.55 15.21 -6.39
CA ARG A 40 10.66 16.68 -6.24
C ARG A 40 9.44 17.49 -6.71
N MET A 41 8.62 16.96 -7.60
CA MET A 41 7.39 17.60 -8.10
C MET A 41 6.10 17.00 -7.54
N CYS A 42 6.20 16.10 -6.58
CA CYS A 42 5.10 15.40 -5.92
C CYS A 42 4.68 16.16 -4.65
N THR A 43 3.74 17.12 -4.77
CA THR A 43 3.31 17.95 -3.64
C THR A 43 1.79 18.13 -3.58
N ARG A 44 1.24 18.36 -2.37
CA ARG A 44 -0.20 18.56 -2.10
C ARG A 44 -1.09 17.43 -2.63
N ARG A 45 -0.62 16.19 -2.57
CA ARG A 45 -1.37 14.98 -2.95
C ARG A 45 -1.44 13.96 -1.83
N SER A 46 -2.50 13.17 -1.84
CA SER A 46 -2.61 11.92 -1.08
C SER A 46 -2.13 10.78 -1.98
N TYR A 47 -1.28 9.92 -1.45
CA TYR A 47 -0.81 8.69 -2.10
C TYR A 47 -1.41 7.50 -1.34
N PHE A 48 -2.07 6.61 -2.08
CA PHE A 48 -2.74 5.44 -1.50
C PHE A 48 -1.95 4.18 -1.88
N MET A 49 -1.66 3.36 -0.87
CA MET A 49 -1.03 2.05 -1.00
C MET A 49 -2.00 1.04 -0.42
N ASP A 50 -2.98 0.63 -1.23
CA ASP A 50 -4.09 -0.24 -0.81
C ASP A 50 -4.32 -1.40 -1.78
N ALA A 51 -3.36 -1.70 -2.65
CA ALA A 51 -3.44 -2.76 -3.66
C ALA A 51 -4.67 -2.62 -4.60
N GLY A 52 -5.24 -1.41 -4.73
CA GLY A 52 -6.43 -1.17 -5.54
C GLY A 52 -7.73 -1.50 -4.83
N LEU A 53 -7.73 -1.52 -3.49
CA LEU A 53 -8.95 -1.59 -2.68
C LEU A 53 -9.81 -0.32 -2.85
N GLY A 54 -9.18 0.82 -3.18
CA GLY A 54 -9.84 2.12 -3.31
C GLY A 54 -9.40 2.95 -4.52
N ALA A 55 -10.38 3.18 -5.40
CA ALA A 55 -10.84 4.52 -5.73
C ALA A 55 -12.36 4.58 -5.52
#